data_AF-A0A328TM63-F1
#
_entry.id   AF-A0A328TM63-F1
#
_cell.length_a   1.000
_cell.length_b   1.000
_cell.length_c   1.000
_cell.angle_alpha   90.00
_cell.angle_beta   90.00
_cell.angle_gamma   90.00
#
_symmetry.space_group_name_H-M   'P 1'
#
loop_
_entity.id
_entity.type
_entity.pdbx_description
1 polymer ?
#
loop_
_entity_poly.entity_id
_entity_poly.type
_entity_poly.pdbx_seq_one_letter_code
_entity_poly.pdbx_strand_id
1 'polypeptide(L)' 'MASKSSLKAFREKIARIQGELRNRIENASCGLDSSPEAIQARRSQVSDPVTGFRFFVNTYFKHHIHHPQTSALHEYLY' A
#
# COMPACT_ATOMS: atom_id res chain seq x y z
N MET A 1 16.96 19.44 -35.75
CA MET A 1 17.86 18.89 -34.71
C MET A 1 17.23 19.19 -33.34
N ALA A 2 16.72 18.18 -32.64
CA ALA A 2 16.20 18.36 -31.28
C ALA A 2 17.36 18.78 -30.35
N SER A 3 17.16 19.81 -29.51
CA SER A 3 18.25 20.33 -28.68
C SER A 3 18.65 19.29 -27.61
N LYS A 4 19.91 19.30 -27.16
CA LYS A 4 20.36 18.41 -26.07
C LYS A 4 19.51 18.55 -24.80
N SER A 5 18.94 19.74 -24.57
CA SER A 5 17.99 20.02 -23.50
C SER A 5 16.67 19.26 -23.68
N SER A 6 16.14 19.18 -24.90
CA SER A 6 14.91 18.41 -25.17
C SER A 6 15.10 16.90 -25.03
N LEU A 7 16.30 16.38 -25.35
CA LEU A 7 16.61 14.96 -25.12
C LEU A 7 16.72 14.61 -23.63
N LYS A 8 17.32 15.49 -22.82
CA LYS A 8 17.39 15.33 -21.37
C LYS A 8 15.98 15.34 -20.76
N ALA A 9 15.17 16.34 -21.08
CA ALA A 9 13.79 16.45 -20.61
C ALA A 9 12.93 15.24 -21.03
N PHE A 10 13.15 14.71 -22.24
CA PHE A 10 12.48 13.50 -22.70
C PHE A 10 12.85 12.28 -21.84
N ARG A 11 14.14 12.07 -21.55
CA ARG A 11 14.60 10.98 -20.69
C ARG A 11 14.06 11.09 -19.27
N GLU A 12 14.01 12.29 -18.71
CA GLU A 12 13.39 12.54 -17.39
C GLU A 12 11.91 12.18 -17.38
N LYS A 13 11.16 12.53 -18.44
CA LYS A 13 9.75 12.16 -18.57
C LYS A 13 9.56 10.63 -18.63
N ILE A 14 10.42 9.92 -19.36
CA ILE A 14 10.40 8.46 -19.42
C ILE A 14 10.72 7.84 -18.06
N ALA A 15 11.73 8.34 -17.36
CA ALA A 15 12.09 7.85 -16.02
C ALA A 15 10.95 8.06 -15.01
N ARG A 16 10.24 9.19 -15.09
CA ARG A 16 9.05 9.43 -14.28
C ARG A 16 7.95 8.41 -14.56
N ILE A 17 7.62 8.18 -15.83
CA ILE A 17 6.60 7.21 -16.23
C ILE A 17 6.99 5.79 -15.77
N GLN A 18 8.26 5.41 -15.90
CA GLN A 18 8.76 4.13 -15.42
C GLN A 18 8.57 3.98 -13.90
N GLY A 19 8.87 5.03 -13.13
CA GLY A 19 8.65 5.03 -11.68
C GLY A 19 7.18 4.89 -11.31
N GLU A 20 6.31 5.65 -11.98
CA GLU A 20 4.85 5.57 -11.78
C GLU A 20 4.30 4.17 -12.08
N LEU A 21 4.75 3.54 -13.18
CA LEU A 21 4.33 2.19 -13.54
C LEU A 21 4.84 1.14 -12.56
N ARG A 22 6.09 1.23 -12.09
CA ARG A 22 6.63 0.32 -11.08
C ARG A 22 5.80 0.37 -9.80
N ASN A 23 5.53 1.58 -9.30
CA ASN A 23 4.71 1.76 -8.09
C ASN A 23 3.30 1.17 -8.26
N ARG A 24 2.69 1.30 -9.44
CA ARG A 24 1.37 0.69 -9.71
C ARG A 24 1.43 -0.84 -9.69
N ILE A 25 2.47 -1.44 -10.27
CA ILE A 25 2.64 -2.90 -10.29
C ILE A 25 2.87 -3.45 -8.88
N GLU A 26 3.76 -2.81 -8.11
CA GLU A 26 4.05 -3.20 -6.73
C GLU A 26 2.81 -3.06 -5.84
N ASN A 27 2.08 -1.95 -5.94
CA ASN A 27 0.83 -1.76 -5.20
C ASN A 27 -0.25 -2.78 -5.58
N ALA A 28 -0.38 -3.11 -6.88
CA ALA A 28 -1.31 -4.15 -7.33
C ALA A 28 -0.95 -5.53 -6.76
N SER A 29 0.36 -5.80 -6.58
CA SER A 29 0.86 -7.05 -6.03
C SER A 29 0.52 -7.23 -4.55
N CYS A 30 0.24 -6.15 -3.82
CA CYS A 30 -0.23 -6.21 -2.44
C CYS A 30 -1.72 -6.63 -2.31
N GLY A 31 -2.48 -6.67 -3.41
CA GLY A 31 -3.90 -7.06 -3.38
C GLY A 31 -4.81 -6.07 -2.64
N LEU A 32 -4.34 -4.83 -2.43
CA LEU A 32 -5.07 -3.77 -1.76
C LEU A 32 -5.40 -2.65 -2.75
N ASP A 33 -6.64 -2.15 -2.73
CA ASP A 33 -7.05 -1.05 -3.61
C ASP A 33 -6.24 0.23 -3.33
N SER A 34 -5.60 0.76 -4.37
CA SER A 34 -4.73 1.94 -4.32
C SER A 34 -5.45 3.26 -4.63
N SER A 35 -6.78 3.23 -4.82
CA SER A 35 -7.59 4.44 -4.92
C SER A 35 -7.43 5.32 -3.66
N PRO A 36 -7.35 6.66 -3.81
CA PRO A 36 -7.28 7.58 -2.67
C PRO A 36 -8.40 7.34 -1.64
N GLU A 37 -9.59 7.02 -2.12
CA GLU A 37 -10.78 6.73 -1.32
C GLU A 37 -10.58 5.47 -0.48
N ALA A 38 -10.09 4.37 -1.08
CA ALA A 38 -9.80 3.13 -0.35
C ALA A 38 -8.64 3.28 0.63
N ILE A 39 -7.64 4.10 0.32
CA ILE A 39 -6.56 4.43 1.27
C ILE A 39 -7.14 5.18 2.47
N GLN A 40 -7.95 6.21 2.24
CA GLN A 40 -8.56 6.99 3.31
C GLN A 40 -9.46 6.13 4.20
N ALA A 41 -10.31 5.29 3.60
CA ALA A 41 -11.20 4.38 4.34
C ALA A 41 -10.41 3.38 5.22
N ARG A 42 -9.30 2.83 4.71
CA ARG A 42 -8.42 1.95 5.51
C ARG A 42 -7.74 2.69 6.63
N ARG A 43 -7.25 3.91 6.39
CA ARG A 43 -6.64 4.75 7.43
C ARG A 43 -7.62 5.07 8.55
N SER A 44 -8.88 5.37 8.23
CA SER A 44 -9.93 5.59 9.22
C SER A 44 -10.17 4.35 10.09
N GLN A 45 -10.20 3.15 9.50
CA GLN A 45 -10.33 1.90 10.24
C GLN A 45 -9.13 1.61 11.14
N VAL A 46 -7.91 1.86 10.65
CA VAL A 46 -6.68 1.72 11.46
C VAL A 46 -6.64 2.71 12.62
N SER A 47 -7.22 3.91 12.46
CA SER A 47 -7.27 4.93 13.51
C SER A 47 -8.35 4.68 14.58
N ASP A 48 -9.18 3.64 14.44
CA ASP A 48 -10.13 3.28 15.48
C ASP A 48 -9.40 2.85 16.76
N PRO A 49 -9.68 3.47 17.93
CA PRO A 49 -8.90 3.25 19.14
C PRO A 49 -9.13 1.88 19.78
N VAL A 50 -10.15 1.12 19.34
CA VAL A 50 -10.53 -0.17 19.93
C VAL A 50 -10.20 -1.33 18.99
N THR A 51 -10.43 -1.16 17.69
CA THR A 51 -10.34 -2.22 16.68
C THR A 51 -9.27 -1.97 15.63
N GLY A 52 -8.67 -0.78 15.63
CA GLY A 52 -7.74 -0.36 14.58
C GLY A 52 -6.46 -1.19 14.52
N PHE A 53 -5.92 -1.59 15.68
CA PHE A 53 -4.75 -2.49 15.72
C PHE A 53 -5.09 -3.86 15.13
N ARG A 54 -6.21 -4.47 15.54
CA ARG A 54 -6.69 -5.74 14.97
C ARG A 54 -6.88 -5.64 13.45
N PHE A 55 -7.50 -4.57 12.98
CA PHE A 55 -7.70 -4.34 11.55
C PHE A 55 -6.37 -4.22 10.80
N PHE A 56 -5.40 -3.48 11.34
CA PHE A 56 -4.08 -3.29 10.76
C PHE A 56 -3.34 -4.62 10.58
N VAL A 57 -3.25 -5.44 11.64
CA VAL A 57 -2.51 -6.71 11.57
C VAL A 57 -3.13 -7.66 10.54
N ASN A 58 -4.47 -7.81 10.56
CA ASN A 58 -5.18 -8.70 9.63
C ASN A 58 -5.13 -8.21 8.16
N THR A 59 -4.98 -6.90 7.94
CA THR A 59 -4.92 -6.33 6.59
C THR A 59 -3.53 -6.45 5.96
N TYR A 60 -2.46 -6.17 6.72
CA TYR A 60 -1.11 -6.05 6.17
C TYR A 60 -0.19 -7.25 6.47
N PHE A 61 -0.47 -8.03 7.51
CA PHE A 61 0.37 -9.15 7.96
C PHE A 61 -0.31 -10.51 7.75
N LYS A 62 -1.05 -10.67 6.65
CA LYS A 62 -1.74 -11.93 6.30
C LYS A 62 -0.82 -13.16 6.26
N HIS A 63 0.47 -12.96 6.01
CA HIS A 63 1.47 -14.03 5.99
C HIS A 63 2.03 -14.39 7.38
N HIS A 64 1.70 -13.61 8.42
CA HIS A 64 2.03 -13.92 9.81
C HIS A 64 0.81 -14.46 10.58
N ILE A 65 -0.41 -14.15 10.13
CA ILE A 65 -1.65 -14.70 10.69
C ILE A 65 -2.12 -15.88 9.82
N HIS A 66 -1.62 -17.08 10.14
CA HIS A 66 -1.95 -18.29 9.39
C HIS A 66 -3.29 -18.91 9.78
N HIS A 67 -3.76 -18.68 11.01
CA HIS A 67 -5.01 -19.24 11.51
C HIS A 67 -6.09 -18.17 11.67
N PRO A 68 -7.32 -18.44 11.22
CA PRO A 68 -8.44 -17.52 11.39
C PRO A 68 -8.92 -17.43 12.85
N GLN A 69 -8.48 -18.36 13.71
CA GLN A 69 -8.77 -18.35 15.14
C GLN A 69 -7.73 -17.53 15.89
N THR A 70 -8.22 -16.68 16.78
CA THR A 70 -7.40 -15.87 17.69
C THR A 70 -7.14 -16.66 18.97
N SER A 71 -5.87 -16.74 19.38
CA SER A 71 -5.53 -17.24 20.71
C SER A 71 -5.83 -16.19 21.78
N ALA A 72 -5.86 -16.59 23.05
CA ALA A 72 -6.05 -15.66 24.17
C ALA A 72 -5.03 -14.50 24.17
N LEU A 73 -3.81 -14.74 23.69
CA LEU A 73 -2.80 -13.69 23.52
C LEU A 73 -3.21 -12.67 22.45
N HIS A 74 -3.81 -13.10 21.34
CA HIS A 74 -4.29 -12.18 20.30
C HIS A 74 -5.41 -11.30 20.86
N GLU A 75 -6.36 -11.87 21.60
CA GLU A 75 -7.44 -11.10 22.24
C GLU A 75 -6.94 -10.16 23.34
N TYR A 76 -5.80 -10.46 23.99
CA TYR A 76 -5.16 -9.54 24.93
C TYR A 76 -4.40 -8.39 24.25
N LEU A 77 -3.83 -8.64 23.08
CA LEU A 77 -3.04 -7.66 22.33
C LEU A 77 -3.88 -6.74 21.43
N TYR A 78 -5.08 -7.17 21.06
CA TYR A 78 -6.06 -6.35 20.33
C TYR A 78 -6.74 -5.36 21.26
#